data_AF-A0A947LVE6-F1
#
_entry.id   AF-A0A947LVE6-F1
#
_cell.length_a   1.000
_cell.length_b   1.000
_cell.length_c   1.000
_cell.angle_alpha   90.00
_cell.angle_beta   90.00
_cell.angle_gamma   90.00
#
_symmetry.space_group_name_H-M   'P 1'
#
loop_
_entity.id
_entity.type
_entity.pdbx_description
1 polymer ?
#
loop_
_entity_poly.entity_id
_entity_poly.type
_entity_poly.pdbx_seq_one_letter_code
_entity_poly.pdbx_strand_id
1 'polypeptide(L)' 'RTNIPGVFAAGDCTTVPFKQIVIAAGDGSKAALSAFDHLIRMPVGAAATAPAAEPVAEPA' A
#
# COMPACT_ATOMS: atom_id res chain seq x y z
N ARG A 1 -2.72 -2.93 -5.34
CA ARG A 1 -3.12 -1.52 -5.66
C ARG A 1 -4.47 -1.27 -5.03
N THR A 2 -4.69 -0.14 -4.37
CA THR A 2 -5.98 0.20 -3.75
C THR A 2 -6.84 1.05 -4.70
N ASN A 3 -8.02 1.46 -4.23
CA ASN A 3 -8.89 2.43 -4.91
C ASN A 3 -8.33 3.87 -4.89
N ILE A 4 -7.38 4.17 -4.00
CA ILE A 4 -6.75 5.49 -3.90
C ILE A 4 -5.44 5.47 -4.71
N PRO A 5 -5.27 6.35 -5.72
CA PRO A 5 -4.02 6.47 -6.47
C PRO A 5 -2.82 6.77 -5.55
N GLY A 6 -1.69 6.09 -5.78
CA GLY A 6 -0.50 6.23 -4.93
C GLY A 6 -0.54 5.47 -3.61
N VAL A 7 -1.69 4.88 -3.21
CA VAL A 7 -1.80 4.08 -1.98
C VAL A 7 -1.82 2.58 -2.32
N PHE A 8 -0.91 1.84 -1.68
CA PHE A 8 -0.73 0.41 -1.87
C PHE A 8 -0.83 -0.30 -0.51
N ALA A 9 -1.49 -1.45 -0.48
CA ALA A 9 -1.67 -2.28 0.71
C ALA A 9 -1.00 -3.64 0.47
N ALA A 10 -0.51 -4.26 1.55
CA ALA A 10 0.15 -5.56 1.53
C ALA A 10 -0.07 -6.32 2.86
N GLY A 11 -0.03 -7.66 2.79
CA GLY A 11 -0.16 -8.52 3.97
C GLY A 11 -1.60 -8.62 4.46
N ASP A 12 -1.80 -8.77 5.77
CA ASP A 12 -3.11 -9.16 6.34
C ASP A 12 -4.23 -8.13 6.17
N CYS A 13 -3.90 -6.89 5.80
CA CYS A 13 -4.88 -5.86 5.43
C CYS A 13 -5.39 -6.01 3.98
N THR A 14 -4.87 -6.98 3.23
CA THR A 14 -5.34 -7.31 1.88
C THR A 14 -6.18 -8.59 1.87
N THR A 15 -6.65 -8.98 0.68
CA THR A 15 -7.43 -10.19 0.48
C THR A 15 -6.57 -11.44 0.24
N VAL A 16 -5.26 -11.36 0.48
CA VAL A 16 -4.34 -12.49 0.26
C VAL A 16 -4.57 -13.57 1.32
N PRO A 17 -4.78 -14.84 0.93
CA PRO A 17 -5.10 -15.90 1.87
C PRO A 17 -3.89 -16.32 2.72
N PHE A 18 -4.18 -17.10 3.77
CA PHE A 18 -3.22 -17.78 4.65
C PHE A 18 -2.42 -16.93 5.64
N LYS A 19 -2.38 -15.59 5.52
CA LYS A 19 -1.89 -14.65 6.57
C LYS A 19 -0.57 -15.07 7.25
N GLN A 20 0.37 -15.62 6.47
CA GLN A 20 1.68 -16.06 6.96
C GLN A 20 2.74 -15.00 6.71
N ILE A 21 3.79 -14.97 7.53
CA ILE A 21 4.91 -14.01 7.44
C ILE A 21 5.50 -13.96 6.02
N VAL A 22 5.81 -15.11 5.43
CA VAL A 22 6.42 -15.19 4.09
C VAL A 22 5.47 -14.68 3.01
N ILE A 23 4.16 -14.89 3.20
CA ILE A 23 3.14 -14.43 2.25
C ILE A 23 3.01 -12.90 2.33
N ALA A 24 2.97 -12.34 3.53
CA ALA A 24 2.97 -10.89 3.74
C ALA A 24 4.25 -10.25 3.20
N ALA A 25 5.41 -10.89 3.36
CA ALA A 25 6.68 -10.39 2.80
C ALA A 25 6.67 -10.39 1.26
N GLY A 26 6.14 -11.45 0.63
CA GLY A 26 5.98 -11.51 -0.82
C GLY A 26 4.99 -10.47 -1.35
N ASP A 27 3.88 -10.25 -0.64
CA ASP A 27 2.89 -9.23 -1.00
C ASP A 27 3.44 -7.81 -0.80
N GLY A 28 4.23 -7.59 0.26
CA GLY A 28 4.96 -6.35 0.52
C GLY A 28 5.92 -6.00 -0.61
N SER A 29 6.61 -7.01 -1.15
CA SER A 29 7.51 -6.83 -2.30
C SER A 29 6.76 -6.34 -3.55
N LYS A 30 5.57 -6.89 -3.82
CA LYS A 30 4.71 -6.45 -4.93
C LYS A 30 4.20 -5.02 -4.74
N ALA A 31 3.78 -4.68 -3.52
CA ALA A 31 3.32 -3.33 -3.20
C ALA A 31 4.45 -2.30 -3.36
N ALA A 32 5.66 -2.61 -2.90
CA ALA A 32 6.83 -1.74 -3.04
C ALA A 32 7.21 -1.51 -4.51
N LEU A 33 7.25 -2.57 -5.33
CA LEU A 33 7.52 -2.44 -6.77
C LEU A 33 6.43 -1.62 -7.48
N SER A 34 5.17 -1.79 -7.09
CA SER A 34 4.05 -1.01 -7.64
C SER A 34 4.14 0.47 -7.25
N ALA A 35 4.53 0.77 -6.01
CA ALA A 35 4.76 2.13 -5.55
C ALA A 35 5.94 2.78 -6.27
N PHE A 36 7.03 2.03 -6.49
CA PHE A 36 8.17 2.49 -7.25
C PHE A 36 7.81 2.82 -8.71
N ASP A 37 7.14 1.90 -9.41
CA ASP A 37 6.68 2.13 -10.79
C ASP A 37 5.75 3.35 -10.88
N HIS A 38 4.89 3.54 -9.88
CA HIS A 38 4.03 4.72 -9.79
C HIS A 38 4.85 6.00 -9.67
N LEU A 39 5.85 6.04 -8.78
CA LEU A 39 6.67 7.23 -8.54
C LEU A 39 7.54 7.61 -9.74
N ILE A 40 8.17 6.64 -10.43
CA ILE A 40 9.05 6.94 -11.57
C ILE A 40 8.28 7.46 -12.80
N ARG A 41 6.97 7.18 -12.88
CA ARG A 41 6.08 7.66 -13.94
C ARG A 41 5.41 8.99 -13.61
N MET A 42 5.60 9.51 -12.40
CA MET A 42 5.06 10.82 -12.01
C MET A 42 5.94 11.96 -12.53
N PRO A 43 5.35 13.05 -13.05
CA PRO A 43 6.10 14.25 -13.37
C PRO A 43 6.67 14.88 -12.10
N VAL A 44 7.92 15.36 -12.17
CA VAL A 44 8.59 16.12 -11.10
C VAL A 44 7.70 17.31 -10.71
N GLY A 45 7.17 17.30 -9.49
CA GLY A 45 6.31 18.35 -8.94
C GLY A 45 4.93 17.91 -8.45
N ALA A 46 4.49 16.68 -8.72
CA ALA A 46 3.16 16.19 -8.29
C ALA A 46 3.14 15.56 -6.87
N ALA A 47 4.14 15.81 -6.03
CA ALA A 47 4.29 15.15 -4.74
C ALA A 47 3.68 15.97 -3.59
N ALA A 48 2.51 15.53 -3.13
CA ALA A 48 2.04 15.50 -1.72
C ALA A 48 0.53 15.74 -1.66
N THR A 49 -0.24 14.67 -1.79
CA THR A 49 -1.55 14.60 -1.12
C THR A 49 -1.65 13.22 -0.51
N ALA A 50 -0.94 13.02 0.60
CA ALA A 50 -1.30 11.95 1.51
C ALA A 50 -2.63 12.39 2.16
N PRO A 51 -3.76 11.70 1.97
CA PRO A 51 -4.84 11.88 2.92
C PRO A 51 -4.31 11.39 4.26
N ALA A 52 -4.51 12.20 5.30
CA ALA A 52 -4.13 11.91 6.66
C ALA A 52 -4.54 10.48 7.01
N ALA A 53 -3.63 9.76 7.66
CA ALA A 53 -4.00 8.57 8.41
C ALA A 53 -5.08 8.99 9.42
N GLU A 54 -6.34 8.74 9.11
CA GLU A 54 -7.38 8.79 10.13
C GLU A 54 -7.05 7.69 11.15
N PRO A 55 -7.03 8.01 12.45
CA PRO A 55 -6.71 7.03 13.48
C PRO A 55 -7.80 5.96 13.44
N VAL A 56 -7.41 4.74 13.04
CA VAL A 56 -8.31 3.59 13.05
C VAL A 56 -8.65 3.32 14.51
N ALA A 57 -9.85 3.74 14.92
CA ALA A 57 -10.44 3.40 16.19
C ALA A 57 -10.54 1.87 16.28
N GLU A 58 -9.92 1.28 17.30
CA GLU A 58 -10.31 -0.03 17.82
C GLU A 58 -11.75 0.08 18.36
N PRO A 59 -12.66 -0.82 17.97
CA PRO A 59 -13.65 -1.33 18.90
C PRO A 59 -13.26 -2.77 19.29
N ALA A 60 -13.41 -3.02 20.59
CA ALA A 60 -13.17 -4.26 21.33
C ALA A 60 -13.74 -5.55 20.69
#